data_AF-A0AAU8HJ99-F1
#
_entry.id   AF-A0AAU8HJ99-F1
#
_cell.length_a   1.000
_cell.length_b   1.000
_cell.length_c   1.000
_cell.angle_alpha   90.00
_cell.angle_beta   90.00
_cell.angle_gamma   90.00
#
_symmetry.space_group_name_H-M   'P 1'
#
loop_
_entity.id
_entity.type
_entity.pdbx_description
1 polymer ?
#
loop_
_entity_poly.entity_id
_entity_poly.type
_entity_poly.pdbx_seq_one_letter_code
_entity_poly.pdbx_strand_id
1 'polypeptide(L)'
;MASAQDILNAINASNGKLDQLHTDLLAGTNATKAVRDAVLDTEAHLDAGFTVLAQGQAVLAALQAQTNTVLSHLSAQADTMICLLDSIARNTCALLNDSARQTPALERMRTDLDALVFLYSTVNPGSALEWERSTAAAARMDACCPPQQPEPPCRFTGCEAPERLPEHDVDAKVPAYPYPPKRPDQGPR
;
A
#
# COMPACT_ATOMS: atom_id res chain seq x y z
N MET A 1 -100.48 -14.80 -17.92
CA MET A 1 -99.67 -14.11 -18.95
C MET A 1 -98.93 -13.00 -18.24
N ALA A 2 -97.62 -12.86 -18.47
CA ALA A 2 -96.90 -11.69 -17.96
C ALA A 2 -97.55 -10.43 -18.57
N SER A 3 -97.82 -9.44 -17.72
CA SER A 3 -98.33 -8.16 -18.19
C SER A 3 -97.23 -7.38 -18.90
N ALA A 4 -97.59 -6.41 -19.73
CA ALA A 4 -96.62 -5.49 -20.33
C ALA A 4 -95.76 -4.77 -19.26
N GLN A 5 -96.32 -4.56 -18.06
CA GLN A 5 -95.62 -3.98 -16.92
C GLN A 5 -94.49 -4.87 -16.39
N ASP A 6 -94.70 -6.20 -16.38
CA ASP A 6 -93.68 -7.16 -15.92
C ASP A 6 -92.47 -7.15 -16.87
N ILE A 7 -92.72 -7.05 -18.17
CA ILE A 7 -91.67 -6.95 -19.19
C ILE A 7 -90.89 -5.63 -19.02
N LEU A 8 -91.58 -4.51 -18.82
CA LEU A 8 -90.94 -3.21 -18.60
C LEU A 8 -90.07 -3.21 -17.33
N ASN A 9 -90.56 -3.79 -16.24
CA ASN A 9 -89.79 -3.92 -15.00
C ASN A 9 -88.53 -4.77 -15.20
N ALA A 10 -88.62 -5.87 -15.97
CA ALA A 10 -87.46 -6.71 -16.29
C ALA A 10 -86.41 -6.00 -17.16
N ILE A 11 -86.85 -5.17 -18.11
CA ILE A 11 -85.96 -4.33 -18.93
C ILE A 11 -85.23 -3.31 -18.05
N ASN A 12 -85.95 -2.60 -17.17
CA ASN A 12 -85.34 -1.62 -16.27
C ASN A 12 -84.31 -2.26 -15.31
N ALA A 13 -84.61 -3.45 -14.79
CA ALA A 13 -83.66 -4.21 -13.96
C ALA A 13 -82.42 -4.64 -14.76
N SER A 14 -82.58 -5.00 -16.03
CA SER A 14 -81.46 -5.37 -16.91
C SER A 14 -80.58 -4.16 -17.23
N ASN A 15 -81.18 -2.99 -17.48
CA ASN A 15 -80.44 -1.74 -17.68
C ASN A 15 -79.63 -1.36 -16.44
N GLY A 16 -80.21 -1.46 -15.24
CA GLY A 16 -79.49 -1.21 -14.00
C GLY A 16 -78.29 -2.15 -13.78
N LYS A 17 -78.41 -3.44 -14.16
CA LYS A 17 -77.27 -4.37 -14.12
C LYS A 17 -76.20 -4.04 -15.16
N LEU A 18 -76.59 -3.59 -16.35
CA LEU A 18 -75.64 -3.15 -17.39
C LEU A 18 -74.85 -1.91 -16.95
N ASP A 19 -75.51 -0.96 -16.28
CA ASP A 19 -74.84 0.23 -15.72
C ASP A 19 -73.85 -0.16 -14.60
N GLN A 20 -74.22 -1.11 -13.74
CA GLN A 20 -73.30 -1.69 -12.75
C GLN A 20 -72.10 -2.37 -13.42
N LEU A 21 -72.34 -3.22 -14.42
CA LEU A 21 -71.27 -3.88 -15.17
C LEU A 21 -70.35 -2.87 -15.87
N HIS A 22 -70.90 -1.78 -16.41
CA HIS A 22 -70.10 -0.71 -17.00
C HIS A 22 -69.22 -0.03 -15.95
N THR A 23 -69.77 0.24 -14.76
CA THR A 23 -69.04 0.85 -13.64
C THR A 23 -67.93 -0.06 -13.14
N ASP A 24 -68.21 -1.36 -12.99
CA ASP A 24 -67.22 -2.37 -12.59
C ASP A 24 -66.12 -2.52 -13.63
N LEU A 25 -66.46 -2.50 -14.92
CA LEU A 25 -65.48 -2.56 -16.02
C LEU A 25 -64.57 -1.33 -16.03
N LEU A 26 -65.11 -0.14 -15.80
CA LEU A 26 -64.32 1.09 -15.64
C LEU A 26 -63.40 1.02 -14.42
N ALA A 27 -63.91 0.56 -13.28
CA ALA A 27 -63.12 0.37 -12.07
C ALA A 27 -61.99 -0.64 -12.28
N GLY A 28 -62.27 -1.78 -12.93
CA GLY A 28 -61.27 -2.79 -13.27
C GLY A 28 -60.21 -2.26 -14.25
N THR A 29 -60.61 -1.45 -15.23
CA THR A 29 -59.69 -0.80 -16.17
C THR A 29 -58.76 0.18 -15.44
N ASN A 30 -59.31 0.99 -14.53
CA ASN A 30 -58.52 1.93 -13.73
C ASN A 30 -57.57 1.21 -12.77
N ALA A 31 -58.01 0.12 -12.13
CA ALA A 31 -57.15 -0.70 -11.27
C ALA A 31 -56.01 -1.34 -12.06
N THR A 32 -56.29 -1.86 -13.26
CA THR A 32 -55.28 -2.45 -14.15
C THR A 32 -54.27 -1.40 -14.60
N LYS A 33 -54.72 -0.17 -14.89
CA LYS A 33 -53.84 0.96 -15.20
C LYS A 33 -52.95 1.33 -14.02
N ALA A 34 -53.51 1.44 -12.81
CA ALA A 34 -52.73 1.75 -11.61
C ALA A 34 -51.66 0.69 -11.31
N VAL A 35 -51.97 -0.60 -11.48
CA VAL A 35 -51.00 -1.69 -11.32
C VAL A 35 -49.91 -1.60 -12.39
N ARG A 36 -50.27 -1.34 -13.65
CA ARG A 36 -49.27 -1.14 -14.73
C ARG A 36 -48.33 0.01 -14.40
N ASP A 37 -48.88 1.15 -13.98
CA ASP A 37 -48.08 2.34 -13.65
C ASP A 37 -47.13 2.05 -12.47
N ALA A 38 -47.59 1.33 -11.44
CA ALA A 38 -46.75 0.91 -10.31
C ALA A 38 -45.64 -0.08 -10.71
N VAL A 39 -45.91 -1.00 -11.65
CA VAL A 39 -44.89 -1.92 -12.17
C VAL A 39 -43.83 -1.17 -12.97
N LEU A 40 -44.22 -0.22 -13.81
CA LEU A 40 -43.28 0.63 -14.57
C LEU A 40 -42.43 1.51 -13.65
N ASP A 41 -43.03 2.05 -12.59
CA ASP A 41 -42.31 2.83 -11.57
C ASP A 41 -41.28 1.97 -10.81
N THR A 42 -41.68 0.74 -10.42
CA THR A 42 -40.77 -0.22 -9.78
C THR A 42 -39.62 -0.60 -10.71
N GLU A 43 -39.89 -0.81 -12.00
CA GLU A 43 -38.86 -1.10 -12.99
C GLU A 43 -37.86 0.07 -13.12
N ALA A 44 -38.35 1.31 -13.19
CA ALA A 44 -37.51 2.50 -13.25
C ALA A 44 -36.64 2.65 -11.99
N HIS A 45 -37.21 2.39 -10.81
CA HIS A 45 -36.48 2.43 -9.54
C HIS A 45 -35.40 1.35 -9.44
N LEU A 46 -35.69 0.13 -9.89
CA LEU A 46 -34.70 -0.95 -9.93
C LEU A 46 -33.57 -0.64 -10.91
N ASP A 47 -33.88 -0.12 -12.10
CA ASP A 47 -32.88 0.24 -13.11
C ASP A 47 -31.94 1.35 -12.61
N ALA A 48 -32.50 2.39 -11.98
CA ALA A 48 -31.72 3.43 -11.32
C ALA A 48 -30.86 2.88 -10.18
N GLY A 49 -31.41 2.01 -9.34
CA GLY A 49 -30.70 1.37 -8.23
C GLY A 49 -29.52 0.52 -8.69
N PHE A 50 -29.73 -0.33 -9.71
CA PHE A 50 -28.65 -1.14 -10.29
C PHE A 50 -27.58 -0.30 -10.98
N THR A 51 -27.96 0.82 -11.60
CA THR A 51 -27.00 1.77 -12.18
C THR A 51 -26.10 2.39 -11.11
N VAL A 52 -26.69 2.85 -9.99
CA VAL A 52 -25.92 3.40 -8.86
C VAL A 52 -25.03 2.33 -8.24
N LEU A 53 -25.52 1.10 -8.08
CA LEU A 53 -24.73 -0.01 -7.56
C LEU A 53 -23.53 -0.33 -8.48
N ALA A 54 -23.76 -0.41 -9.79
CA ALA A 54 -22.70 -0.67 -10.77
C ALA A 54 -21.63 0.43 -10.75
N GLN A 55 -22.03 1.70 -10.64
CA GLN A 55 -21.11 2.82 -10.47
C GLN A 55 -20.31 2.72 -9.16
N GLY A 56 -20.97 2.38 -8.05
CA GLY A 56 -20.31 2.16 -6.77
C GLY A 56 -19.29 1.03 -6.80
N GLN A 57 -19.61 -0.09 -7.46
CA GLN A 57 -18.68 -1.21 -7.66
C GLN A 57 -17.49 -0.82 -8.53
N ALA A 58 -17.70 -0.02 -9.59
CA ALA A 58 -16.60 0.48 -10.42
C ALA A 58 -15.63 1.37 -9.62
N VAL A 59 -16.15 2.23 -8.74
CA VAL A 59 -15.31 3.06 -7.84
C VAL A 59 -14.51 2.19 -6.87
N LEU A 60 -15.12 1.17 -6.26
CA LEU A 60 -14.41 0.25 -5.36
C LEU A 60 -13.32 -0.54 -6.09
N ALA A 61 -13.59 -1.01 -7.31
CA ALA A 61 -12.60 -1.70 -8.12
C ALA A 61 -11.41 -0.78 -8.49
N ALA A 62 -11.69 0.47 -8.86
CA ALA A 62 -10.66 1.46 -9.14
C ALA A 62 -9.81 1.77 -7.89
N LEU A 63 -10.45 1.92 -6.73
CA LEU A 63 -9.76 2.14 -5.46
C LEU A 63 -8.85 0.96 -5.11
N GLN A 64 -9.34 -0.27 -5.26
CA GLN A 64 -8.54 -1.48 -5.02
C GLN A 64 -7.32 -1.56 -5.94
N ALA A 65 -7.48 -1.22 -7.23
CA ALA A 65 -6.36 -1.18 -8.17
C ALA A 65 -5.31 -0.13 -7.74
N GLN A 66 -5.76 1.05 -7.30
CA GLN A 66 -4.87 2.10 -6.80
C GLN A 66 -4.15 1.67 -5.51
N THR A 67 -4.86 1.06 -4.55
CA THR A 67 -4.27 0.54 -3.32
C THR A 67 -3.20 -0.51 -3.61
N ASN A 68 -3.46 -1.44 -4.52
CA ASN A 68 -2.48 -2.45 -4.92
C ASN A 68 -1.23 -1.79 -5.53
N THR A 69 -1.42 -0.75 -6.35
CA THR A 69 -0.30 -0.02 -6.96
C THR A 69 0.54 0.68 -5.89
N VAL A 70 -0.09 1.38 -4.96
CA VAL A 70 0.60 2.05 -3.84
C VAL A 70 1.32 1.04 -2.96
N LEU A 71 0.70 -0.10 -2.66
CA LEU A 71 1.31 -1.15 -1.85
C LEU A 71 2.55 -1.73 -2.53
N SER A 72 2.48 -1.99 -3.84
CA SER A 72 3.65 -2.47 -4.61
C SER A 72 4.78 -1.44 -4.62
N HIS A 73 4.47 -0.15 -4.76
CA HIS A 73 5.46 0.92 -4.71
C HIS A 73 6.11 1.02 -3.31
N LEU A 74 5.33 0.93 -2.23
CA LEU A 74 5.85 0.93 -0.87
C LEU A 74 6.74 -0.28 -0.60
N SER A 75 6.38 -1.47 -1.11
CA SER A 75 7.22 -2.66 -1.02
C SER A 75 8.57 -2.44 -1.71
N ALA A 76 8.57 -1.92 -2.95
CA ALA A 76 9.80 -1.64 -3.67
C ALA A 76 10.67 -0.57 -2.98
N GLN A 77 10.04 0.44 -2.36
CA GLN A 77 10.75 1.45 -1.57
C GLN A 77 11.41 0.82 -0.32
N ALA A 78 10.71 -0.08 0.37
CA ALA A 78 11.26 -0.80 1.52
C ALA A 78 12.48 -1.65 1.13
N ASP A 79 12.41 -2.37 0.00
CA ASP A 79 13.54 -3.15 -0.52
C ASP A 79 14.76 -2.26 -0.83
N THR A 80 14.50 -1.10 -1.44
CA THR A 80 15.56 -0.11 -1.74
C THR A 80 16.18 0.43 -0.45
N MET A 81 15.37 0.73 0.56
CA MET A 81 15.85 1.21 1.85
C MET A 81 16.73 0.16 2.55
N ILE A 82 16.34 -1.12 2.52
CA ILE A 82 17.13 -2.22 3.09
C ILE A 82 18.49 -2.30 2.40
N CYS A 83 18.53 -2.24 1.06
CA CYS A 83 19.77 -2.26 0.29
C CYS A 83 20.70 -1.08 0.64
N LEU A 84 20.13 0.13 0.77
CA LEU A 84 20.89 1.31 1.17
C LEU A 84 21.45 1.19 2.58
N LEU A 85 20.68 0.66 3.53
CA LEU A 85 21.14 0.43 4.90
C LEU A 85 22.27 -0.60 4.96
N ASP A 86 22.20 -1.67 4.16
CA ASP A 86 23.28 -2.67 4.03
C ASP A 86 24.57 -2.01 3.52
N SER A 87 24.46 -1.19 2.47
CA SER A 87 25.58 -0.44 1.90
C SER A 87 26.20 0.54 2.90
N ILE A 88 25.37 1.28 3.63
CA ILE A 88 25.84 2.20 4.68
C ILE A 88 26.59 1.40 5.76
N ALA A 89 26.02 0.31 6.24
CA ALA A 89 26.66 -0.51 7.27
C ALA A 89 28.02 -1.08 6.82
N ARG A 90 28.13 -1.55 5.56
CA ARG A 90 29.42 -1.98 4.98
C ARG A 90 30.43 -0.84 4.92
N ASN A 91 30.03 0.33 4.43
CA ASN A 91 30.91 1.48 4.30
C ASN A 91 31.36 2.01 5.66
N THR A 92 30.47 2.06 6.65
CA THR A 92 30.83 2.45 8.02
C THR A 92 31.80 1.46 8.65
N CYS A 93 31.61 0.15 8.44
CA CYS A 93 32.53 -0.88 8.90
C CYS A 93 33.91 -0.73 8.25
N ALA A 94 33.96 -0.47 6.94
CA ALA A 94 35.20 -0.22 6.20
C ALA A 94 35.92 1.03 6.69
N LEU A 95 35.22 2.15 6.87
CA LEU A 95 35.76 3.40 7.40
C LEU A 95 36.32 3.24 8.80
N LEU A 96 35.65 2.47 9.67
CA LEU A 96 36.14 2.20 11.01
C LEU A 96 37.44 1.37 10.96
N ASN A 97 37.50 0.38 10.08
CA ASN A 97 38.70 -0.41 9.87
C ASN A 97 39.84 0.43 9.26
N ASP A 98 39.56 1.35 8.34
CA ASP A 98 40.54 2.30 7.81
C ASP A 98 41.05 3.26 8.87
N SER A 99 40.16 3.80 9.70
CA SER A 99 40.53 4.66 10.83
C SER A 99 41.45 3.91 11.80
N ALA A 100 41.11 2.67 12.16
CA ALA A 100 41.96 1.84 13.02
C ALA A 100 43.35 1.56 12.40
N ARG A 101 43.45 1.45 11.06
CA ARG A 101 44.73 1.32 10.34
C ARG A 101 45.52 2.62 10.29
N GLN A 102 44.85 3.77 10.21
CA GLN A 102 45.51 5.08 10.12
C GLN A 102 46.04 5.57 11.46
N THR A 103 45.38 5.26 12.58
CA THR A 103 45.83 5.66 13.92
C THR A 103 47.30 5.30 14.21
N PRO A 104 47.78 4.06 14.01
CA PRO A 104 49.20 3.74 14.26
C PRO A 104 50.15 4.44 13.29
N ALA A 105 49.70 4.79 12.06
CA ALA A 105 50.50 5.57 11.14
C ALA A 105 50.66 7.03 11.63
N LEU A 106 49.60 7.63 12.16
CA LEU A 106 49.63 8.96 12.77
C LEU A 106 50.49 8.98 14.04
N GLU A 107 50.47 7.90 14.83
CA GLU A 107 51.36 7.75 15.99
C GLU A 107 52.83 7.71 15.57
N ARG A 108 53.17 6.98 14.50
CA ARG A 108 54.55 6.98 13.96
C ARG A 108 54.97 8.35 13.43
N MET A 109 54.08 9.04 12.71
CA MET A 109 54.36 10.41 12.25
C MET A 109 54.62 11.37 13.42
N ARG A 110 53.89 11.19 14.54
CA ARG A 110 54.16 11.95 15.76
C ARG A 110 55.56 11.65 16.29
N THR A 111 55.98 10.39 16.34
CA THR A 111 57.35 10.01 16.73
C THR A 111 58.41 10.64 15.81
N ASP A 112 58.18 10.65 14.50
CA ASP A 112 59.10 11.27 13.53
C ASP A 112 59.20 12.79 13.72
N LEU A 113 58.07 13.46 14.00
CA LEU A 113 58.05 14.89 14.33
C LEU A 113 58.77 15.17 15.66
N ASP A 114 58.63 14.31 16.66
CA ASP A 114 59.36 14.44 17.93
C ASP A 114 60.89 14.35 17.69
N ALA A 115 61.35 13.50 16.76
CA ALA A 115 62.76 13.44 16.39
C ALA A 115 63.26 14.72 15.69
N LEU A 116 62.41 15.38 14.88
CA LEU A 116 62.73 16.69 14.30
C LEU A 116 62.78 17.80 15.36
N VAL A 117 61.89 17.75 16.35
CA VAL A 117 61.92 18.67 17.49
C VAL A 117 63.20 18.50 18.30
N PHE A 118 63.68 17.26 18.49
CA PHE A 118 64.97 17.00 19.10
C PHE A 118 66.13 17.60 18.31
N LEU A 119 66.15 17.47 16.99
CA LEU A 119 67.13 18.15 16.13
C LEU A 119 67.12 19.66 16.35
N TYR A 120 65.94 20.27 16.48
CA TYR A 120 65.82 21.70 16.75
C TYR A 120 66.28 22.10 18.16
N SER A 121 66.07 21.23 19.16
CA SER A 121 66.52 21.48 20.53
C SER A 121 68.04 21.44 20.70
N THR A 122 68.79 20.90 19.74
CA THR A 122 70.27 21.06 19.72
C THR A 122 70.72 22.53 19.65
N VAL A 123 69.85 23.41 19.14
CA VAL A 123 70.06 24.86 19.12
C VAL A 123 69.67 25.52 20.46
N ASN A 124 68.88 24.82 21.30
CA ASN A 124 68.38 25.27 22.61
C ASN A 124 68.60 24.19 23.69
N PRO A 125 69.79 24.14 24.33
CA PRO A 125 70.18 23.01 25.19
C PRO A 125 69.28 22.82 26.42
N GLY A 126 68.62 23.87 26.92
CA GLY A 126 67.70 23.79 28.05
C GLY A 126 66.43 22.98 27.75
N SER A 127 65.86 23.11 26.54
CA SER A 127 64.66 22.36 26.13
C SER A 127 64.99 20.93 25.70
N ALA A 128 66.22 20.67 25.25
CA ALA A 128 66.68 19.32 24.89
C ALA A 128 66.66 18.36 26.10
N LEU A 129 67.08 18.84 27.28
CA LEU A 129 67.16 18.02 28.49
C LEU A 129 65.77 17.63 29.03
N GLU A 130 64.79 18.52 28.95
CA GLU A 130 63.39 18.24 29.30
C GLU A 130 62.77 17.21 28.35
N TRP A 131 63.07 17.31 27.06
CA TRP A 131 62.60 16.38 26.04
C TRP A 131 63.21 14.98 26.19
N GLU A 132 64.51 14.86 26.50
CA GLU A 132 65.14 13.56 26.79
C GLU A 132 64.51 12.88 28.00
N ARG A 133 64.17 13.65 29.04
CA ARG A 133 63.50 13.11 30.24
C ARG A 133 62.11 12.57 29.92
N SER A 134 61.33 13.31 29.12
CA SER A 134 59.97 12.88 28.76
C SER A 134 59.98 11.66 27.83
N THR A 135 60.88 11.61 26.84
CA THR A 135 61.02 10.46 25.94
C THR A 135 61.55 9.22 26.65
N ALA A 136 62.52 9.36 27.55
CA ALA A 136 62.99 8.24 28.38
C ALA A 136 61.89 7.69 29.31
N ALA A 137 61.01 8.56 29.82
CA ALA A 137 59.85 8.14 30.59
C ALA A 137 58.83 7.40 29.73
N ALA A 138 58.52 7.90 28.53
CA ALA A 138 57.63 7.25 27.57
C ALA A 138 58.16 5.87 27.13
N ALA A 139 59.44 5.77 26.79
CA ALA A 139 60.07 4.51 26.39
C ALA A 139 60.04 3.45 27.51
N ARG A 140 60.15 3.85 28.78
CA ARG A 140 59.96 2.93 29.92
C ARG A 140 58.52 2.43 30.02
N MET A 141 57.53 3.27 29.71
CA MET A 141 56.14 2.85 29.68
C MET A 141 55.88 1.89 28.51
N ASP A 142 56.40 2.18 27.32
CA ASP A 142 56.26 1.32 26.14
C ASP A 142 57.00 -0.02 26.30
N ALA A 143 58.15 -0.04 26.98
CA ALA A 143 58.87 -1.27 27.30
C ALA A 143 58.08 -2.18 28.26
N CYS A 144 57.26 -1.60 29.14
CA CYS A 144 56.36 -2.34 30.00
C CYS A 144 55.10 -2.82 29.26
N CYS A 145 54.59 -2.03 28.32
CA CYS A 145 53.36 -2.31 27.57
C CYS A 145 53.54 -1.94 26.09
N PRO A 146 54.06 -2.84 25.24
CA PRO A 146 54.20 -2.56 23.82
C PRO A 146 52.83 -2.33 23.18
N PRO A 147 52.71 -1.38 22.23
CA PRO A 147 51.44 -1.11 21.57
C PRO A 147 50.96 -2.34 20.81
N GLN A 148 49.74 -2.78 21.08
CA GLN A 148 49.15 -3.93 20.40
C GLN A 148 48.79 -3.56 18.96
N GLN A 149 49.00 -4.49 18.02
CA GLN A 149 48.44 -4.32 16.68
C GLN A 149 46.92 -4.37 16.77
N PRO A 150 46.21 -3.33 16.30
CA PRO A 150 44.76 -3.33 16.36
C PRO A 150 44.22 -4.37 15.38
N GLU A 151 43.46 -5.34 15.90
CA GLU A 151 42.57 -6.15 15.07
C GLU A 151 41.52 -5.26 14.41
N PRO A 152 41.01 -5.61 13.21
CA PRO A 152 39.95 -4.84 12.58
C PRO A 152 38.73 -4.78 13.52
N PRO A 153 38.34 -3.58 13.99
CA PRO A 153 37.29 -3.42 15.00
C PRO A 153 35.92 -3.89 14.53
N CYS A 154 35.70 -3.93 13.21
CA CYS A 154 34.42 -4.32 12.65
C CYS A 154 34.54 -5.46 11.64
N ARG A 155 33.67 -6.47 11.83
CA ARG A 155 33.39 -7.53 10.85
C ARG A 155 31.93 -7.40 10.44
N PHE A 156 31.71 -7.09 9.17
CA PHE A 156 30.37 -6.95 8.64
C PHE A 156 29.65 -8.31 8.57
N THR A 157 28.48 -8.42 9.20
CA THR A 157 27.55 -9.54 9.04
C THR A 157 26.31 -9.02 8.32
N GLY A 158 25.99 -9.59 7.16
CA GLY A 158 24.80 -9.19 6.42
C GLY A 158 23.52 -9.49 7.21
N CYS A 159 22.48 -8.69 6.96
CA CYS A 159 21.14 -8.97 7.48
C CYS A 159 20.56 -10.21 6.78
N GLU A 160 19.78 -10.99 7.52
CA GLU A 160 18.98 -12.07 6.94
C GLU A 160 17.83 -11.44 6.13
N ALA A 161 17.62 -11.92 4.90
CA ALA A 161 16.54 -11.42 4.06
C ALA A 161 15.19 -11.90 4.63
N PRO A 162 14.14 -11.07 4.58
CA PRO A 162 12.82 -11.49 5.03
C PRO A 162 12.30 -12.67 4.18
N GLU A 163 11.55 -13.56 4.83
CA GLU A 163 10.89 -14.68 4.16
C GLU A 163 9.93 -14.16 3.08
N ARG A 164 9.93 -14.77 1.90
CA ARG A 164 9.02 -14.39 0.82
C ARG A 164 7.60 -14.74 1.25
N LEU A 165 6.68 -13.81 1.01
CA LEU A 165 5.26 -14.09 1.20
C LEU A 165 4.85 -15.28 0.30
N PRO A 166 3.98 -16.18 0.80
CA PRO A 166 3.48 -17.27 0.00
C PRO A 166 2.77 -16.71 -1.23
N GLU A 167 3.16 -17.20 -2.40
CA GLU A 167 2.57 -16.80 -3.67
C GLU A 167 1.11 -17.29 -3.67
N HIS A 168 0.16 -16.36 -3.60
CA HIS A 168 -1.25 -16.70 -3.69
C HIS A 168 -1.56 -16.94 -5.17
N ASP A 169 -1.83 -18.19 -5.55
CA ASP A 169 -2.31 -18.57 -6.89
C ASP A 169 -3.62 -17.82 -7.20
N VAL A 170 -3.51 -16.68 -7.88
CA VAL A 170 -4.65 -15.91 -8.41
C VAL A 170 -5.30 -16.61 -9.62
N ASP A 171 -4.72 -17.72 -10.09
CA ASP A 171 -5.26 -18.59 -11.13
C ASP A 171 -6.44 -19.46 -10.67
N ALA A 172 -6.92 -19.27 -9.43
CA ALA A 172 -8.21 -19.77 -9.00
C ALA A 172 -9.32 -19.10 -9.82
N LYS A 173 -9.56 -19.66 -11.01
CA LYS A 173 -10.61 -19.36 -12.00
C LYS A 173 -11.65 -18.39 -11.45
N VAL A 174 -11.52 -17.11 -11.78
CA VAL A 174 -12.61 -16.15 -11.58
C VAL A 174 -13.85 -16.79 -12.22
N PRO A 175 -14.89 -17.12 -11.45
CA PRO A 175 -16.07 -17.74 -12.03
C PRO A 175 -16.61 -16.78 -13.09
N ALA A 176 -16.68 -17.26 -14.33
CA ALA A 176 -17.27 -16.51 -15.42
C ALA A 176 -18.74 -16.27 -15.05
N TYR A 177 -19.05 -15.09 -14.55
CA TYR A 177 -20.43 -14.71 -14.33
C TYR A 177 -21.10 -14.67 -15.71
N PRO A 178 -22.20 -15.43 -15.92
CA PRO A 178 -22.92 -15.37 -17.17
C PRO A 178 -23.39 -13.94 -17.39
N TYR A 179 -23.06 -13.38 -18.56
CA TYR A 179 -23.59 -12.08 -18.98
C TYR A 179 -25.12 -12.11 -18.85
N PRO A 180 -25.76 -11.06 -18.29
CA PRO A 180 -27.20 -11.01 -18.23
C PRO A 180 -27.79 -11.15 -19.65
N PRO A 181 -28.90 -11.87 -19.81
CA PRO A 181 -29.54 -12.04 -21.11
C PRO A 181 -29.90 -10.67 -21.69
N LYS A 182 -29.62 -10.47 -22.99
CA LYS A 182 -30.00 -9.26 -23.72
C LYS A 182 -31.52 -9.07 -23.57
N ARG A 183 -31.97 -7.90 -23.12
CA ARG A 183 -33.41 -7.57 -23.06
C ARG A 183 -33.99 -7.67 -24.48
N PRO A 184 -35.12 -8.38 -24.69
CA PRO A 184 -35.73 -8.57 -26.01
C PRO A 184 -36.27 -7.28 -26.65
N ASP A 185 -36.32 -6.19 -25.89
CA ASP A 185 -36.89 -4.89 -26.23
C ASP A 185 -35.87 -3.92 -26.89
N GLN A 186 -34.59 -4.30 -26.99
CA GLN A 186 -33.61 -3.59 -27.81
C GLN A 186 -33.63 -4.13 -29.25
N GLY A 187 -34.60 -3.67 -30.04
CA GLY A 187 -34.62 -3.91 -31.49
C GLY A 187 -33.36 -3.35 -32.18
N PRO A 188 -32.96 -3.92 -33.34
CA PRO A 188 -31.78 -3.45 -34.07
C PRO A 188 -31.97 -1.99 -34.49
N ARG A 189 -31.00 -1.14 -34.13
CA ARG A 189 -30.84 0.19 -34.72
C ARG A 189 -30.25 0.08 -36.12
#